data_AF-A0A443NY91-F1
#
_entry.id   AF-A0A443NY91-F1
#
_cell.length_a   1.000
_cell.length_b   1.000
_cell.length_c   1.000
_cell.angle_alpha   90.00
_cell.angle_beta   90.00
_cell.angle_gamma   90.00
#
_symmetry.space_group_name_H-M   'P 1'
#
loop_
_entity.id
_entity.type
_entity.pdbx_description
1 polymer ?
#
loop_
_entity_poly.entity_id
_entity_poly.type
_entity_poly.pdbx_seq_one_letter_code
_entity_poly.pdbx_strand_id
1 'polypeptide(L)'
;MLEKEAYPALDELTSKISTLNLERVRQIKSRLVTISGRVQKVRDELEHLLDDDMDMAEMYLTDKLAQQLEETSSRDELDNNAFESDDERDEDSKSKARRSYESSSGFKPNIEELEMLLEAYFTQVGGTLNKLSTLREYVDDTEDYINIMLDDKQNQLLQMGVMLSTASLVLNAGIVVSGVFGMNIDIELFNSGQLQFLETVIVLHPQPSDANRDLRPTELPLGITGFLIARQHLRSALLPASGNR
;
A
#
# COMPACT_ATOMS: atom_id res chain seq x y z
N MET A 1 -22.17 12.81 -14.90
CA MET A 1 -21.41 12.32 -16.08
C MET A 1 -19.91 12.39 -15.82
N LEU A 2 -19.35 13.49 -15.28
CA LEU A 2 -17.93 13.52 -14.87
C LEU A 2 -17.57 12.59 -13.69
N GLU A 3 -18.42 12.45 -12.67
CA GLU A 3 -18.11 11.59 -11.50
C GLU A 3 -17.86 10.13 -11.88
N LYS A 4 -18.65 9.57 -12.82
CA LYS A 4 -18.50 8.17 -13.26
C LYS A 4 -17.20 7.91 -14.04
N GLU A 5 -16.54 8.94 -14.53
CA GLU A 5 -15.29 8.85 -15.30
C GLU A 5 -14.07 9.30 -14.46
N ALA A 6 -14.29 10.18 -13.50
CA ALA A 6 -13.25 10.67 -12.58
C ALA A 6 -12.85 9.63 -11.53
N TYR A 7 -13.79 8.92 -10.91
CA TYR A 7 -13.47 7.88 -9.92
C TYR A 7 -12.61 6.73 -10.47
N PRO A 8 -12.92 6.13 -11.65
CA PRO A 8 -12.06 5.08 -12.19
C PRO A 8 -10.69 5.59 -12.63
N ALA A 9 -10.58 6.82 -13.16
CA ALA A 9 -9.29 7.41 -13.53
C ALA A 9 -8.41 7.70 -12.31
N LEU A 10 -9.01 8.14 -11.19
CA LEU A 10 -8.29 8.36 -9.93
C LEU A 10 -7.81 7.04 -9.33
N ASP A 11 -8.65 6.01 -9.37
CA ASP A 11 -8.34 4.67 -8.86
C ASP A 11 -7.24 3.97 -9.69
N GLU A 12 -7.30 4.13 -11.02
CA GLU A 12 -6.28 3.61 -11.94
C GLU A 12 -4.92 4.30 -11.75
N LEU A 13 -4.90 5.62 -11.55
CA LEU A 13 -3.66 6.35 -11.27
C LEU A 13 -3.08 5.99 -9.89
N THR A 14 -3.96 5.81 -8.90
CA THR A 14 -3.59 5.44 -7.53
C THR A 14 -3.01 4.03 -7.46
N SER A 15 -3.60 3.07 -8.18
CA SER A 15 -3.06 1.70 -8.26
C SER A 15 -1.76 1.62 -9.07
N LYS A 16 -1.61 2.37 -10.16
CA LYS A 16 -0.40 2.35 -10.99
C LYS A 16 0.83 2.95 -10.31
N ILE A 17 0.67 3.94 -9.44
CA ILE A 17 1.79 4.59 -8.76
C ILE A 17 2.40 3.70 -7.66
N SER A 18 1.64 2.80 -7.04
CA SER A 18 2.14 1.98 -5.92
C SER A 18 2.48 0.51 -6.27
N THR A 19 1.91 -0.03 -7.34
CA THR A 19 2.08 -1.45 -7.71
C THR A 19 3.48 -1.80 -8.19
N LEU A 20 4.24 -0.87 -8.76
CA LEU A 20 5.55 -1.17 -9.35
C LEU A 20 6.61 -1.60 -8.31
N ASN A 21 6.67 -0.92 -7.17
CA ASN A 21 7.61 -1.28 -6.10
C ASN A 21 7.14 -2.53 -5.35
N LEU A 22 5.83 -2.68 -5.16
CA LEU A 22 5.23 -3.86 -4.56
C LEU A 22 5.48 -5.11 -5.44
N GLU A 23 5.34 -4.98 -6.76
CA GLU A 23 5.60 -6.06 -7.71
C GLU A 23 7.08 -6.48 -7.68
N ARG A 24 8.00 -5.51 -7.59
CA ARG A 24 9.44 -5.81 -7.41
C ARG A 24 9.69 -6.58 -6.11
N VAL A 25 9.08 -6.18 -5.01
CA VAL A 25 9.20 -6.86 -3.70
C VAL A 25 8.62 -8.29 -3.79
N ARG A 26 7.45 -8.47 -4.39
CA ARG A 26 6.83 -9.79 -4.61
C ARG A 26 7.69 -10.68 -5.51
N GLN A 27 8.30 -10.12 -6.57
CA GLN A 27 9.21 -10.86 -7.42
C GLN A 27 10.46 -11.30 -6.66
N ILE A 28 11.02 -10.44 -5.81
CA ILE A 28 12.15 -10.78 -4.94
C ILE A 28 11.75 -11.88 -3.95
N LYS A 29 10.59 -11.77 -3.31
CA LYS A 29 10.03 -12.78 -2.40
C LYS A 29 9.89 -14.15 -3.07
N SER A 30 9.28 -14.20 -4.26
CA SER A 30 9.11 -15.45 -5.02
C SER A 30 10.46 -16.10 -5.34
N ARG A 31 11.44 -15.31 -5.79
CA ARG A 31 12.80 -15.79 -6.05
C ARG A 31 13.48 -16.29 -4.77
N LEU A 32 13.31 -15.57 -3.67
CA LEU A 32 13.87 -15.93 -2.37
C LEU A 32 13.30 -17.25 -1.84
N VAL A 33 11.99 -17.45 -1.93
CA VAL A 33 11.33 -18.72 -1.57
C VAL A 33 11.88 -19.88 -2.41
N THR A 34 12.02 -19.67 -3.72
CA THR A 34 12.59 -20.68 -4.62
C THR A 34 14.03 -21.04 -4.24
N ILE A 35 14.87 -20.05 -3.97
CA ILE A 35 16.26 -20.27 -3.58
C ILE A 35 16.33 -20.95 -2.21
N SER A 36 15.56 -20.49 -1.23
CA SER A 36 15.52 -21.08 0.11
C SER A 36 15.11 -22.55 0.07
N GLY A 37 14.10 -22.90 -0.74
CA GLY A 37 13.68 -24.30 -0.90
C GLY A 37 14.77 -25.17 -1.55
N ARG A 38 15.51 -24.63 -2.52
CA ARG A 38 16.65 -25.34 -3.13
C ARG A 38 17.80 -25.53 -2.15
N VAL A 39 18.13 -24.50 -1.36
CA VAL A 39 19.19 -24.57 -0.33
C VAL A 39 18.80 -25.55 0.79
N GLN A 40 17.51 -25.58 1.17
CA GLN A 40 17.00 -26.53 2.13
C GLN A 40 17.13 -27.97 1.61
N LYS A 41 16.76 -28.22 0.36
CA LYS A 41 17.00 -29.54 -0.26
C LYS A 41 18.47 -29.92 -0.25
N VAL A 42 19.39 -29.00 -0.59
CA VAL A 42 20.83 -29.27 -0.52
C VAL A 42 21.26 -29.61 0.91
N ARG A 43 20.70 -28.94 1.92
CA ARG A 43 20.94 -29.25 3.33
C ARG A 43 20.48 -30.67 3.68
N ASP A 44 19.27 -31.03 3.28
CA ASP A 44 18.65 -32.32 3.59
C ASP A 44 19.43 -33.48 2.92
N GLU A 45 19.92 -33.30 1.68
CA GLU A 45 20.76 -34.29 0.99
C GLU A 45 22.15 -34.40 1.65
N LEU A 46 22.74 -33.28 2.10
CA LEU A 46 23.99 -33.30 2.86
C LEU A 46 23.83 -34.00 4.21
N GLU A 47 22.72 -33.76 4.91
CA GLU A 47 22.36 -34.42 6.17
C GLU A 47 22.26 -35.94 5.96
N HIS A 48 21.58 -36.37 4.89
CA HIS A 48 21.45 -37.78 4.57
C HIS A 48 22.79 -38.45 4.27
N LEU A 49 23.68 -37.78 3.52
CA LEU A 49 25.02 -38.28 3.22
C LEU A 49 25.92 -38.36 4.45
N LEU A 50 25.73 -37.47 5.43
CA LEU A 50 26.51 -37.44 6.67
C LEU A 50 26.05 -38.51 7.68
N ASP A 51 24.79 -38.96 7.59
CA ASP A 51 24.21 -39.99 8.47
C ASP A 51 24.65 -41.43 8.12
N ASP A 52 25.10 -41.71 6.88
CA ASP A 52 25.47 -43.06 6.43
C ASP A 52 26.93 -43.18 5.95
N ASP A 53 27.77 -43.84 6.76
CA ASP A 53 29.17 -44.16 6.46
C ASP A 53 29.34 -44.97 5.15
N MET A 54 28.33 -45.77 4.77
CA MET A 54 28.36 -46.53 3.52
C MET A 54 28.27 -45.60 2.31
N ASP A 55 27.33 -44.66 2.31
CA ASP A 55 27.20 -43.65 1.25
C ASP A 55 28.45 -42.77 1.17
N MET A 56 29.08 -42.48 2.32
CA MET A 56 30.38 -41.79 2.34
C MET A 56 31.50 -42.62 1.70
N ALA A 57 31.55 -43.92 1.96
CA ALA A 57 32.54 -44.81 1.37
C ALA A 57 32.37 -44.97 -0.15
N GLU A 58 31.13 -44.93 -0.65
CA GLU A 58 30.85 -45.04 -2.10
C GLU A 58 31.38 -43.86 -2.93
N MET A 59 31.62 -42.70 -2.31
CA MET A 59 32.20 -41.52 -2.98
C MET A 59 33.68 -41.68 -3.36
N TYR A 60 34.40 -42.70 -2.83
CA TYR A 60 35.80 -42.98 -3.15
C TYR A 60 35.96 -43.69 -4.51
N LEU A 61 35.55 -42.98 -5.56
CA LEU A 61 35.52 -43.47 -6.94
C LEU A 61 36.92 -43.72 -7.52
N THR A 62 37.91 -42.91 -7.16
CA THR A 62 39.30 -43.03 -7.64
C THR A 62 39.91 -44.36 -7.21
N ASP A 63 39.72 -44.74 -5.94
CA ASP A 63 40.25 -45.99 -5.39
C ASP A 63 39.51 -47.20 -5.99
N LYS A 64 38.20 -47.07 -6.21
CA LYS A 64 37.38 -48.09 -6.88
C LYS A 64 37.79 -48.30 -8.35
N LEU A 65 38.13 -47.23 -9.07
CA LEU A 65 38.66 -47.30 -10.44
C LEU A 65 40.07 -47.89 -10.48
N ALA A 66 40.93 -47.55 -9.52
CA ALA A 66 42.27 -48.10 -9.42
C ALA A 66 42.24 -49.62 -9.18
N GLN A 67 41.36 -50.09 -8.29
CA GLN A 67 41.14 -51.53 -8.07
C GLN A 67 40.64 -52.24 -9.32
N GLN A 68 39.67 -51.67 -10.04
CA GLN A 68 39.18 -52.27 -11.28
C GLN A 68 40.29 -52.37 -12.33
N LEU A 69 41.19 -51.40 -12.42
CA LEU A 69 42.30 -51.43 -13.37
C LEU A 69 43.33 -52.53 -13.02
N GLU A 70 43.66 -52.71 -11.74
CA GLU A 70 44.55 -53.80 -11.28
C GLU A 70 43.93 -55.20 -11.45
N GLU A 71 42.62 -55.33 -11.25
CA GLU A 71 41.89 -56.58 -11.50
C GLU A 71 41.81 -56.92 -13.00
N THR A 72 41.79 -55.91 -13.88
CA THR A 72 41.83 -56.16 -15.34
C THR A 72 43.23 -56.52 -15.84
N SER A 73 44.30 -55.92 -15.30
CA SER A 73 45.68 -56.22 -15.72
C SER A 73 46.17 -57.58 -15.23
N SER A 74 45.76 -58.00 -14.03
CA SER A 74 46.09 -59.32 -13.47
C SER A 74 45.33 -60.48 -14.13
N ARG A 75 44.25 -60.18 -14.86
CA ARG A 75 43.42 -61.19 -15.53
C ARG A 75 43.89 -61.51 -16.95
N ASP A 76 44.73 -60.66 -17.56
CA ASP A 76 45.38 -60.93 -18.85
C ASP A 76 46.63 -61.83 -18.73
N GLU A 77 47.17 -62.07 -17.53
CA GLU A 77 48.39 -62.90 -17.32
C GLU A 77 48.11 -64.37 -16.94
N LEU A 78 46.85 -64.80 -16.83
CA LEU A 78 46.50 -66.18 -16.39
C LEU A 78 45.90 -67.08 -17.49
N ASP A 79 45.93 -66.69 -18.76
CA ASP A 79 45.42 -67.52 -19.88
C ASP A 79 46.54 -68.10 -20.77
N ASN A 80 47.57 -68.70 -20.16
CA ASN A 80 48.54 -69.53 -20.88
C ASN A 80 49.14 -70.60 -19.95
N ASN A 81 48.36 -71.63 -19.63
CA ASN A 81 48.88 -72.98 -19.35
C ASN A 81 47.71 -73.99 -19.34
N ALA A 82 47.14 -74.22 -20.51
CA ALA A 82 46.34 -75.41 -20.76
C ALA A 82 47.26 -76.49 -21.37
N PHE A 83 47.79 -77.38 -20.53
CA PHE A 83 48.19 -78.72 -20.97
C PHE A 83 47.81 -79.76 -19.90
N GLU A 84 46.96 -80.66 -20.37
CA GLU A 84 46.40 -81.93 -19.89
C GLU A 84 46.91 -82.55 -18.58
N SER A 85 45.96 -83.02 -17.76
CA SER A 85 45.98 -84.38 -17.18
C SER A 85 44.55 -84.76 -16.75
N ASP A 86 44.00 -85.76 -17.44
CA ASP A 86 42.85 -86.56 -17.00
C ASP A 86 43.14 -87.17 -15.62
N ASP A 87 42.24 -86.99 -14.64
CA ASP A 87 41.82 -88.10 -13.78
C ASP A 87 40.48 -87.80 -13.10
N GLU A 88 39.67 -88.84 -13.00
CA GLU A 88 38.27 -88.88 -12.58
C GLU A 88 38.09 -88.56 -11.08
N ARG A 89 37.09 -87.73 -10.73
CA ARG A 89 36.12 -88.00 -9.63
C ARG A 89 35.13 -86.85 -9.34
N ASP A 90 33.86 -87.26 -9.28
CA ASP A 90 32.71 -86.76 -8.51
C ASP A 90 32.27 -85.29 -8.67
N GLU A 91 31.27 -85.13 -9.55
CA GLU A 91 30.21 -84.13 -9.46
C GLU A 91 29.28 -84.45 -8.27
N ASP A 92 29.31 -83.64 -7.21
CA ASP A 92 28.05 -83.08 -6.70
C ASP A 92 28.27 -81.69 -6.10
N SER A 93 27.64 -80.74 -6.78
CA SER A 93 27.70 -79.31 -6.59
C SER A 93 26.47 -78.82 -5.84
N LYS A 94 26.63 -78.16 -4.68
CA LYS A 94 25.89 -76.92 -4.29
C LYS A 94 26.11 -76.54 -2.84
N SER A 95 27.08 -75.66 -2.59
CA SER A 95 26.98 -74.62 -1.54
C SER A 95 28.17 -73.66 -1.57
N LYS A 96 28.55 -73.14 -2.74
CA LYS A 96 29.56 -72.07 -2.81
C LYS A 96 29.15 -70.83 -3.61
N ALA A 97 27.88 -70.71 -3.99
CA ALA A 97 27.34 -69.50 -4.63
C ALA A 97 26.80 -68.44 -3.65
N ARG A 98 27.41 -68.32 -2.46
CA ARG A 98 27.02 -67.31 -1.44
C ARG A 98 28.18 -66.50 -0.86
N ARG A 99 29.36 -66.53 -1.49
CA ARG A 99 30.53 -65.77 -1.02
C ARG A 99 31.14 -64.90 -2.11
N SER A 100 30.30 -64.20 -2.85
CA SER A 100 30.77 -63.24 -3.86
C SER A 100 30.04 -61.92 -3.71
N TYR A 101 30.05 -61.35 -2.50
CA TYR A 101 29.94 -59.90 -2.27
C TYR A 101 30.68 -59.45 -1.00
N GLU A 102 31.49 -60.32 -0.37
CA GLU A 102 32.06 -60.03 0.94
C GLU A 102 33.57 -60.28 0.97
N SER A 103 34.27 -59.77 -0.05
CA SER A 103 35.73 -59.74 -0.05
C SER A 103 36.29 -58.58 -0.89
N SER A 104 35.83 -57.37 -0.63
CA SER A 104 36.63 -56.13 -0.79
C SER A 104 36.84 -55.42 0.56
N SER A 105 36.76 -56.19 1.65
CA SER A 105 37.01 -55.77 3.04
C SER A 105 38.51 -55.54 3.27
N GLY A 106 39.05 -54.45 2.76
CA GLY A 106 40.43 -54.07 3.04
C GLY A 106 40.73 -52.59 2.94
N PHE A 107 39.94 -51.84 2.18
CA PHE A 107 40.12 -50.40 2.06
C PHE A 107 39.02 -49.71 2.86
N LYS A 108 39.36 -49.26 4.07
CA LYS A 108 38.58 -48.19 4.71
C LYS A 108 39.11 -46.90 4.08
N PRO A 109 38.38 -46.27 3.15
CA PRO A 109 38.78 -44.96 2.70
C PRO A 109 38.85 -44.00 3.90
N ASN A 110 39.55 -42.88 3.76
CA ASN A 110 39.72 -41.89 4.83
C ASN A 110 38.42 -41.09 5.09
N ILE A 111 37.36 -41.80 5.50
CA ILE A 111 36.00 -41.28 5.70
C ILE A 111 36.01 -40.07 6.66
N GLU A 112 36.88 -40.08 7.67
CA GLU A 112 37.01 -39.00 8.65
C GLU A 112 37.42 -37.64 8.02
N GLU A 113 38.27 -37.63 6.99
CA GLU A 113 38.63 -36.39 6.29
C GLU A 113 37.46 -35.86 5.46
N LEU A 114 36.70 -36.77 4.84
CA LEU A 114 35.51 -36.43 4.07
C LEU A 114 34.38 -35.93 4.97
N GLU A 115 34.17 -36.57 6.12
CA GLU A 115 33.19 -36.18 7.14
C GLU A 115 33.47 -34.76 7.64
N MET A 116 34.72 -34.44 8.01
CA MET A 116 35.09 -33.08 8.43
C MET A 116 34.79 -32.02 7.35
N LEU A 117 35.02 -32.35 6.08
CA LEU A 117 34.73 -31.44 4.97
C LEU A 117 33.21 -31.27 4.78
N LEU A 118 32.46 -32.38 4.80
CA LEU A 118 31.02 -32.40 4.59
C LEU A 118 30.31 -31.67 5.75
N GLU A 119 30.75 -31.85 6.99
CA GLU A 119 30.27 -31.15 8.19
C GLU A 119 30.50 -29.63 8.09
N ALA A 120 31.66 -29.21 7.59
CA ALA A 120 31.95 -27.79 7.35
C ALA A 120 31.00 -27.18 6.31
N TYR A 121 30.72 -27.92 5.22
CA TYR A 121 29.73 -27.51 4.23
C TYR A 121 28.30 -27.53 4.77
N PHE A 122 27.92 -28.55 5.55
CA PHE A 122 26.61 -28.64 6.20
C PHE A 122 26.37 -27.44 7.12
N THR A 123 27.36 -27.11 7.96
CA THR A 123 27.35 -25.92 8.82
C THR A 123 27.21 -24.63 7.99
N GLN A 124 27.95 -24.52 6.88
CA GLN A 124 27.88 -23.35 5.99
C GLN A 124 26.51 -23.20 5.31
N VAL A 125 25.92 -24.31 4.85
CA VAL A 125 24.58 -24.34 4.25
C VAL A 125 23.52 -23.96 5.29
N GLY A 126 23.61 -24.49 6.51
CA GLY A 126 22.76 -24.10 7.64
C GLY A 126 22.86 -22.60 7.96
N GLY A 127 24.08 -22.07 8.01
CA GLY A 127 24.31 -20.63 8.19
C GLY A 127 23.75 -19.77 7.05
N THR A 128 23.77 -20.28 5.81
CA THR A 128 23.17 -19.62 4.64
C THR A 128 21.65 -19.65 4.72
N LEU A 129 21.06 -20.76 5.14
CA LEU A 129 19.62 -20.92 5.31
C LEU A 129 19.08 -19.98 6.40
N ASN A 130 19.81 -19.80 7.50
CA ASN A 130 19.46 -18.81 8.53
C ASN A 130 19.44 -17.38 7.97
N LYS A 131 20.45 -16.99 7.18
CA LYS A 131 20.47 -15.68 6.50
C LYS A 131 19.31 -15.50 5.53
N LEU A 132 18.96 -16.54 4.78
CA LEU A 132 17.80 -16.54 3.88
C LEU A 132 16.48 -16.41 4.65
N SER A 133 16.38 -17.02 5.83
CA SER A 133 15.23 -16.88 6.72
C SER A 133 15.06 -15.44 7.20
N THR A 134 16.13 -14.81 7.70
CA THR A 134 16.10 -13.39 8.12
C THR A 134 15.80 -12.46 6.94
N LEU A 135 16.37 -12.71 5.77
CA LEU A 135 16.07 -11.92 4.57
C LEU A 135 14.60 -12.06 4.15
N ARG A 136 14.02 -13.25 4.32
CA ARG A 136 12.61 -13.50 4.00
C ARG A 136 11.70 -12.72 4.94
N GLU A 137 11.96 -12.77 6.24
CA GLU A 137 11.25 -11.97 7.24
C GLU A 137 11.31 -10.48 6.90
N TYR A 138 12.50 -9.96 6.57
CA TYR A 138 12.66 -8.56 6.15
C TYR A 138 11.87 -8.19 4.88
N VAL A 139 11.82 -9.09 3.90
CA VAL A 139 11.04 -8.90 2.66
C VAL A 139 9.54 -8.95 2.94
N ASP A 140 9.11 -9.86 3.82
CA ASP A 140 7.71 -9.98 4.25
C ASP A 140 7.27 -8.72 5.02
N ASP A 141 8.09 -8.23 5.97
CA ASP A 141 7.87 -6.97 6.69
C ASP A 141 7.78 -5.76 5.74
N THR A 142 8.62 -5.74 4.70
CA THR A 142 8.63 -4.67 3.69
C THR A 142 7.36 -4.71 2.83
N GLU A 143 6.88 -5.90 2.47
CA GLU A 143 5.62 -6.06 1.74
C GLU A 143 4.44 -5.52 2.57
N ASP A 144 4.37 -5.90 3.84
CA ASP A 144 3.31 -5.45 4.77
C ASP A 144 3.38 -3.93 4.99
N TYR A 145 4.58 -3.36 5.15
CA TYR A 145 4.77 -1.92 5.26
C TYR A 145 4.27 -1.17 4.01
N ILE A 146 4.60 -1.66 2.81
CA ILE A 146 4.16 -1.05 1.55
C ILE A 146 2.64 -1.12 1.42
N ASN A 147 2.03 -2.25 1.81
CA ASN A 147 0.58 -2.41 1.79
C ASN A 147 -0.11 -1.41 2.74
N ILE A 148 0.36 -1.28 3.98
CA ILE A 148 -0.17 -0.31 4.95
C ILE A 148 -0.01 1.14 4.45
N MET A 149 1.14 1.47 3.87
CA MET A 149 1.40 2.80 3.30
C MET A 149 0.47 3.11 2.12
N LEU A 150 0.22 2.12 1.26
CA LEU A 150 -0.70 2.27 0.14
C LEU A 150 -2.11 2.57 0.64
N ASP A 151 -2.57 1.82 1.63
CA ASP A 151 -3.90 1.97 2.21
C ASP A 151 -4.06 3.36 2.85
N ASP A 152 -3.04 3.86 3.56
CA ASP A 152 -3.04 5.23 4.10
C ASP A 152 -3.16 6.28 2.98
N LYS A 153 -2.43 6.11 1.86
CA LYS A 153 -2.50 7.04 0.72
C LYS A 153 -3.84 7.00 0.01
N GLN A 154 -4.42 5.82 -0.18
CA GLN A 154 -5.77 5.67 -0.73
C GLN A 154 -6.82 6.32 0.19
N ASN A 155 -6.71 6.09 1.49
CA ASN A 155 -7.59 6.69 2.49
C ASN A 155 -7.49 8.22 2.49
N GLN A 156 -6.29 8.79 2.35
CA GLN A 156 -6.07 10.23 2.21
C GLN A 156 -6.71 10.79 0.93
N LEU A 157 -6.58 10.10 -0.21
CA LEU A 157 -7.19 10.53 -1.48
C LEU A 157 -8.71 10.52 -1.41
N LEU A 158 -9.30 9.47 -0.83
CA LEU A 158 -10.74 9.38 -0.61
C LEU A 158 -11.23 10.51 0.32
N GLN A 159 -10.50 10.76 1.40
CA GLN A 159 -10.81 11.85 2.33
C GLN A 159 -10.73 13.23 1.66
N MET A 160 -9.70 13.49 0.85
CA MET A 160 -9.58 14.74 0.10
C MET A 160 -10.74 14.93 -0.88
N GLY A 161 -11.14 13.86 -1.58
CA GLY A 161 -12.28 13.87 -2.50
C GLY A 161 -13.60 14.23 -1.79
N VAL A 162 -13.84 13.67 -0.61
CA VAL A 162 -15.03 14.00 0.20
C VAL A 162 -15.00 15.44 0.70
N MET A 163 -13.84 15.92 1.17
CA MET A 163 -13.70 17.31 1.61
C MET A 163 -13.96 18.30 0.46
N LEU A 164 -13.38 18.05 -0.72
CA LEU A 164 -13.56 18.90 -1.89
C LEU A 164 -15.00 18.89 -2.37
N SER A 165 -15.65 17.72 -2.42
CA SER A 165 -17.06 17.59 -2.81
C SER A 165 -17.98 18.37 -1.86
N THR A 166 -17.71 18.31 -0.56
CA THR A 166 -18.45 19.07 0.46
C THR A 166 -18.25 20.58 0.28
N ALA A 167 -17.00 21.02 0.03
CA ALA A 167 -16.70 22.43 -0.24
C ALA A 167 -17.40 22.92 -1.51
N SER A 168 -17.38 22.13 -2.59
CA SER A 168 -18.10 22.43 -3.83
C SER A 168 -19.61 22.51 -3.61
N LEU A 169 -20.19 21.64 -2.77
CA LEU A 169 -21.60 21.68 -2.44
C LEU A 169 -21.99 22.99 -1.74
N VAL A 170 -21.20 23.43 -0.76
CA VAL A 170 -21.43 24.69 -0.04
C VAL A 170 -21.27 25.89 -0.98
N LEU A 171 -20.25 25.89 -1.84
CA LEU A 171 -20.06 26.94 -2.84
C LEU A 171 -21.23 27.01 -3.82
N ASN A 172 -21.73 25.87 -4.31
CA ASN A 172 -22.87 25.81 -5.21
C ASN A 172 -24.15 26.35 -4.55
N ALA A 173 -24.40 26.03 -3.28
CA ALA A 173 -25.53 26.60 -2.54
C ALA A 173 -25.41 28.13 -2.41
N GLY A 174 -24.21 28.64 -2.13
CA GLY A 174 -23.94 30.08 -2.07
C GLY A 174 -24.15 30.78 -3.41
N ILE A 175 -23.73 30.17 -4.51
CA ILE A 175 -23.96 30.68 -5.87
C ILE A 175 -25.47 30.76 -6.16
N VAL A 176 -26.26 29.74 -5.79
CA VAL A 176 -27.71 29.75 -5.99
C VAL A 176 -28.38 30.88 -5.21
N VAL A 177 -28.04 31.04 -3.92
CA VAL A 177 -28.59 32.12 -3.08
C VAL A 177 -28.22 33.48 -3.66
N SER A 178 -26.93 33.69 -3.96
CA SER A 178 -26.44 34.93 -4.59
C SER A 178 -27.12 35.21 -5.93
N GLY A 179 -27.36 34.18 -6.73
CA GLY A 179 -28.11 34.27 -7.99
C GLY A 179 -29.55 34.73 -7.79
N VAL A 180 -30.29 34.17 -6.84
CA VAL A 180 -31.67 34.59 -6.54
C VAL A 180 -31.74 36.06 -6.11
N PHE A 181 -30.78 36.52 -5.30
CA PHE A 181 -30.72 37.92 -4.86
C PHE A 181 -30.19 38.88 -5.94
N GLY A 182 -29.33 38.41 -6.85
CA GLY A 182 -28.76 39.18 -7.95
C GLY A 182 -29.63 39.20 -9.22
N MET A 183 -30.64 38.34 -9.31
CA MET A 183 -31.66 38.42 -10.35
C MET A 183 -32.45 39.72 -10.15
N ASN A 184 -32.55 40.52 -11.22
CA ASN A 184 -33.19 41.84 -11.29
C ASN A 184 -34.68 41.80 -10.89
N ILE A 185 -34.98 41.66 -9.60
CA ILE A 185 -36.34 41.67 -9.04
C ILE A 185 -36.55 43.02 -8.37
N ASP A 186 -37.35 43.86 -9.03
CA ASP A 186 -37.89 45.11 -8.49
C ASP A 186 -38.76 44.77 -7.26
N ILE A 187 -38.19 44.85 -6.06
CA ILE A 187 -38.94 44.67 -4.82
C ILE A 187 -39.68 45.98 -4.54
N GLU A 188 -40.97 46.03 -4.88
CA GLU A 188 -41.89 47.14 -4.54
C GLU A 188 -41.94 47.46 -3.03
N LEU A 189 -41.39 46.59 -2.18
CA LEU A 189 -41.20 46.84 -0.74
C LEU A 189 -40.15 47.92 -0.42
N PHE A 190 -39.19 48.19 -1.33
CA PHE A 190 -38.20 49.26 -1.16
C PHE A 190 -38.65 50.60 -1.77
N ASN A 191 -39.76 50.61 -2.51
CA ASN A 191 -40.32 51.81 -3.12
C ASN A 191 -41.24 52.60 -2.14
N SER A 192 -41.55 52.02 -0.98
CA SER A 192 -42.38 52.68 0.04
C SER A 192 -41.52 53.29 1.14
N GLY A 193 -41.06 54.53 0.92
CA GLY A 193 -40.80 55.44 2.04
C GLY A 193 -39.41 56.07 2.16
N GLN A 194 -38.66 56.31 1.08
CA GLN A 194 -37.40 57.07 1.16
C GLN A 194 -37.59 58.56 1.50
N LEU A 195 -38.82 59.06 1.56
CA LEU A 195 -39.11 60.48 1.84
C LEU A 195 -39.45 60.78 3.32
N GLN A 196 -39.71 59.78 4.17
CA GLN A 196 -40.05 60.04 5.59
C GLN A 196 -38.83 60.13 6.51
N PHE A 197 -37.69 59.53 6.13
CA PHE A 197 -36.48 59.53 6.97
C PHE A 197 -35.77 60.90 6.98
N LEU A 198 -35.88 61.68 5.91
CA LEU A 198 -35.26 63.01 5.82
C LEU A 198 -35.96 64.06 6.70
N GLU A 199 -37.28 63.95 6.91
CA GLU A 199 -37.98 64.86 7.83
C GLU A 199 -37.61 64.61 9.29
N THR A 200 -37.35 63.36 9.69
CA THR A 200 -36.97 63.05 11.08
C THR A 200 -35.54 63.49 11.40
N VAL A 201 -34.64 63.49 10.42
CA VAL A 201 -33.22 63.86 10.59
C VAL A 201 -33.00 65.38 10.63
N ILE A 202 -33.76 66.17 9.87
CA ILE A 202 -33.62 67.64 9.87
C ILE A 202 -34.15 68.27 11.18
N VAL A 203 -35.17 67.66 11.81
CA VAL A 203 -35.73 68.16 13.09
C VAL A 203 -34.82 67.88 14.28
N LEU A 204 -33.87 66.95 14.17
CA LEU A 204 -33.02 66.50 15.28
C LEU A 204 -31.56 66.98 15.20
N HIS A 205 -31.26 68.03 14.43
CA HIS A 205 -29.93 68.66 14.48
C HIS A 205 -29.91 69.74 15.59
N PRO A 206 -29.20 69.53 16.73
CA PRO A 206 -29.03 70.58 17.72
C PRO A 206 -27.97 71.56 17.20
N GLN A 207 -28.34 72.84 17.03
CA GLN A 207 -27.37 73.90 16.81
C GLN A 207 -26.51 74.09 18.08
N PRO A 208 -25.18 74.24 17.96
CA PRO A 208 -24.27 74.40 19.09
C PRO A 208 -24.56 75.69 19.86
N SER A 209 -24.66 75.55 21.18
CA SER A 209 -24.83 76.62 22.14
C SER A 209 -23.51 77.39 22.33
N ASP A 210 -23.35 78.51 21.62
CA ASP A 210 -22.36 79.51 21.98
C ASP A 210 -22.83 80.28 23.21
N ALA A 211 -22.00 80.21 24.25
CA ALA A 211 -22.17 80.96 25.48
C ALA A 211 -22.05 82.47 25.23
N ASN A 212 -22.89 83.21 25.96
CA ASN A 212 -22.74 84.60 26.34
C ASN A 212 -23.18 85.65 25.29
N ARG A 213 -24.39 86.20 25.49
CA ARG A 213 -24.62 87.65 25.63
C ARG A 213 -26.03 87.93 26.13
N ASP A 214 -26.10 88.58 27.28
CA ASP A 214 -27.21 89.44 27.68
C ASP A 214 -27.63 90.37 26.53
N LEU A 215 -28.92 90.44 26.19
CA LEU A 215 -29.80 91.63 26.33
C LEU A 215 -31.09 91.51 25.50
N ARG A 216 -32.22 91.64 26.20
CA ARG A 216 -33.56 92.11 25.79
C ARG A 216 -34.47 91.21 24.90
N PRO A 217 -35.80 91.28 25.15
CA PRO A 217 -36.82 90.52 24.43
C PRO A 217 -37.34 91.31 23.23
N THR A 218 -37.65 90.67 22.10
CA THR A 218 -38.74 91.08 21.19
C THR A 218 -39.00 90.05 20.09
N GLU A 219 -40.27 89.62 20.03
CA GLU A 219 -41.08 89.29 18.84
C GLU A 219 -40.75 88.04 17.99
N LEU A 220 -41.58 87.01 18.19
CA LEU A 220 -42.00 86.05 17.14
C LEU A 220 -42.74 86.78 16.01
N PRO A 221 -42.86 86.16 14.83
CA PRO A 221 -44.21 85.75 14.48
C PRO A 221 -44.30 84.27 14.10
N LEU A 222 -45.14 83.56 14.86
CA LEU A 222 -45.79 82.32 14.42
C LEU A 222 -46.54 82.61 13.12
N GLY A 223 -46.25 81.85 12.05
CA GLY A 223 -47.00 82.06 10.81
C GLY A 223 -47.02 80.91 9.80
N ILE A 224 -46.06 79.97 9.83
CA ILE A 224 -45.93 79.04 8.68
C ILE A 224 -45.98 77.55 9.09
N THR A 225 -45.65 77.21 10.34
CA THR A 225 -45.62 75.82 10.80
C THR A 225 -46.98 75.28 11.27
N GLY A 226 -47.91 76.14 11.68
CA GLY A 226 -49.26 75.71 12.12
C GLY A 226 -50.23 75.37 10.99
N PHE A 227 -50.02 75.89 9.77
CA PHE A 227 -51.00 75.80 8.69
C PHE A 227 -50.90 74.52 7.86
N LEU A 228 -49.74 73.83 7.89
CA LEU A 228 -49.57 72.58 7.13
C LEU A 228 -50.16 71.36 7.84
N ILE A 229 -50.09 71.31 9.18
CA ILE A 229 -50.60 70.20 9.98
C ILE A 229 -52.13 70.12 9.93
N ALA A 230 -52.83 71.27 9.91
CA ALA A 230 -54.29 71.31 9.80
C ALA A 230 -54.82 70.88 8.42
N ARG A 231 -54.06 71.09 7.34
CA ARG A 231 -54.48 70.75 5.97
C ARG A 231 -54.41 69.24 5.67
N GLN A 232 -53.51 68.53 6.34
CA GLN A 232 -53.34 67.09 6.14
C GLN A 232 -54.41 66.27 6.89
N HIS A 233 -54.86 66.74 8.05
CA HIS A 233 -55.92 66.10 8.82
C HIS A 233 -57.33 66.30 8.24
N LEU A 234 -57.60 67.38 7.49
CA LEU A 234 -58.92 67.64 6.91
C LEU A 234 -59.19 66.83 5.63
N ARG A 235 -58.15 66.35 4.93
CA ARG A 235 -58.28 65.62 3.66
C ARG A 235 -58.56 64.12 3.84
N SER A 236 -58.27 63.58 5.03
CA SER A 236 -58.58 62.18 5.40
C SER A 236 -60.00 62.01 5.97
N ALA A 237 -60.70 63.09 6.30
CA ALA A 237 -62.05 63.05 6.87
C ALA A 237 -63.20 63.24 5.85
N LEU A 238 -62.91 63.54 4.57
CA LEU A 238 -63.92 63.91 3.56
C LEU A 238 -63.99 62.98 2.33
N LEU A 239 -63.78 61.67 2.49
CA LEU A 239 -64.16 60.69 1.49
C LEU A 239 -65.02 59.58 2.14
N PRO A 240 -66.36 59.65 2.08
CA PRO A 240 -67.20 58.51 2.39
C PRO A 240 -67.26 57.56 1.18
N ALA A 241 -67.19 56.26 1.49
CA ALA A 241 -67.48 55.16 0.59
C ALA A 241 -68.91 55.26 0.02
N SER A 242 -69.03 55.13 -1.30
CA SER A 242 -70.22 54.61 -2.02
C SER A 242 -69.74 54.35 -3.45
N GLY A 243 -69.79 53.13 -3.99
CA GLY A 243 -70.99 52.32 -4.05
C GLY A 243 -71.38 52.26 -5.52
N ASN A 244 -70.86 51.22 -6.16
CA ASN A 244 -71.03 50.81 -7.55
C ASN A 244 -72.50 50.87 -8.04
N ARG A 245 -72.77 51.59 -9.14
CA ARG A 245 -73.78 51.27 -10.16
C ARG A 245 -73.39 51.91 -11.49
#